data_AF-A0A3D0Q9P6-F1
#
_entry.id   AF-A0A3D0Q9P6-F1
#
_cell.length_a   1.000
_cell.length_b   1.000
_cell.length_c   1.000
_cell.angle_alpha   90.00
_cell.angle_beta   90.00
_cell.angle_gamma   90.00
#
_symmetry.space_group_name_H-M   'P 1'
#
loop_
_entity.id
_entity.type
_entity.pdbx_description
1 polymer ?
#
loop_
_entity_poly.entity_id
_entity_poly.type
_entity_poly.pdbx_seq_one_letter_code
_entity_poly.pdbx_strand_id
1 'polypeptide(L)' 'MKAVLPALTGKSYEGLEIAEGGTASLEYLRVTYGEVEDKEREKVRGDLEKYCALDTEGMVLIVDQLRRLAR' A
#
# COMPACT_ATOMS: atom_id res chain seq x y z
N MET A 1 -6.13 8.91 2.10
CA MET A 1 -6.35 7.50 2.48
C MET A 1 -5.52 7.09 3.70
N LYS A 2 -4.19 7.28 3.74
CA LYS A 2 -3.33 6.79 4.86
C LYS A 2 -3.65 7.34 6.23
N ALA A 3 -4.12 8.58 6.32
CA ALA A 3 -4.65 9.13 7.57
C ALA A 3 -6.09 8.68 7.86
N VAL A 4 -6.84 8.32 6.82
CA VAL A 4 -8.28 8.00 6.90
C VAL A 4 -8.50 6.56 7.34
N LEU A 5 -7.73 5.60 6.81
CA LEU A 5 -7.86 4.19 7.16
C LEU A 5 -7.67 3.96 8.67
N PRO A 6 -6.60 4.46 9.33
CA PRO A 6 -6.42 4.30 10.77
C PRO A 6 -7.48 5.05 11.56
N ALA A 7 -7.86 6.26 11.14
CA ALA A 7 -8.86 7.06 11.84
C ALA A 7 -10.24 6.38 11.89
N LEU A 8 -10.59 5.61 10.86
CA LEU A 8 -11.88 4.93 10.79
C LEU A 8 -11.84 3.48 11.30
N THR A 9 -10.72 2.77 11.13
CA THR A 9 -10.66 1.31 11.30
C THR A 9 -9.61 0.83 12.28
N GLY A 10 -8.68 1.69 12.70
CA GLY A 10 -7.49 1.31 13.46
C GLY A 10 -6.42 0.56 12.65
N LYS A 11 -6.71 0.14 11.42
CA LYS A 11 -5.73 -0.49 10.51
C LYS A 11 -4.81 0.56 9.90
N SER A 12 -3.52 0.25 9.76
CA SER A 12 -2.51 1.18 9.23
C SER A 12 -1.55 0.47 8.25
N TYR A 13 -0.59 1.24 7.73
CA TYR A 13 0.50 0.76 6.86
C TYR A 13 1.74 0.34 7.67
N GLU A 14 1.62 0.25 9.00
CA GLU A 14 2.72 -0.11 9.89
C GLU A 14 3.27 -1.50 9.55
N GLY A 15 4.59 -1.61 9.51
CA GLY A 15 5.29 -2.85 9.16
C GLY A 15 5.44 -3.13 7.66
N LEU A 16 4.96 -2.24 6.78
CA LEU A 16 5.28 -2.32 5.35
C LEU A 16 6.60 -1.61 5.02
N GLU A 17 7.42 -2.28 4.22
CA GLU A 17 8.66 -1.72 3.65
C GLU A 17 8.36 -0.54 2.72
N ILE A 18 7.26 -0.61 1.96
CA ILE A 18 6.74 0.47 1.14
C ILE A 18 5.41 0.91 1.74
N ALA A 19 5.41 2.10 2.33
CA ALA A 19 4.24 2.68 2.95
C ALA A 19 3.86 4.04 2.35
N GLU A 20 4.60 4.56 1.36
CA GLU A 20 4.35 5.85 0.70
C GLU A 20 4.16 5.76 -0.81
N GLY A 21 3.17 6.49 -1.35
CA GLY A 21 2.77 6.35 -2.75
C GLY A 21 3.83 6.88 -3.73
N GLY A 22 4.54 7.93 -3.33
CA GLY A 22 5.70 8.44 -4.07
C GLY A 22 6.82 7.40 -4.13
N THR A 23 7.18 6.82 -2.98
CA THR A 23 8.17 5.74 -2.88
C THR A 23 7.76 4.54 -3.73
N ALA A 24 6.51 4.10 -3.64
CA ALA A 24 5.98 2.99 -4.45
C ALA A 24 6.14 3.25 -5.96
N SER A 25 5.82 4.47 -6.40
CA SER A 25 5.95 4.86 -7.80
C SER A 25 7.40 4.85 -8.27
N LEU A 26 8.31 5.41 -7.47
CA LEU A 26 9.74 5.44 -7.78
C LEU A 26 10.35 4.05 -7.80
N GLU A 27 10.02 3.20 -6.81
CA GLU A 27 10.47 1.81 -6.75
C GLU A 27 9.96 1.00 -7.93
N TYR A 28 8.68 1.16 -8.30
CA TYR A 28 8.14 0.52 -9.50
C TYR A 28 8.91 0.92 -10.77
N LEU A 29 9.18 2.21 -10.97
CA LEU A 29 9.96 2.67 -12.12
C LEU A 29 11.37 2.09 -12.10
N ARG A 30 12.04 2.14 -10.94
CA ARG A 30 13.40 1.61 -10.74
C ARG A 30 13.49 0.14 -11.11
N VAL A 31 12.60 -0.70 -10.57
CA VAL A 31 12.66 -2.16 -10.79
C VAL A 31 11.96 -2.65 -12.04
N THR A 32 11.34 -1.76 -12.81
CA THR A 32 10.75 -2.09 -14.12
C THR A 32 11.66 -1.66 -15.26
N TYR A 33 12.26 -0.48 -15.17
CA TYR A 33 13.02 0.13 -16.27
C TYR A 33 14.51 0.30 -15.97
N GLY A 34 14.93 0.18 -14.71
CA GLY A 34 16.34 0.26 -14.33
C GLY A 34 17.06 -1.08 -14.38
N GLU A 35 18.39 -1.00 -14.39
CA GLU A 35 19.28 -2.13 -14.16
C GLU A 35 19.35 -2.42 -12.66
N VAL A 36 18.80 -3.56 -12.25
CA VAL A 36 18.79 -4.05 -10.88
C VAL A 36 18.91 -5.57 -10.90
N GLU A 37 19.59 -6.13 -9.90
CA GLU A 37 19.68 -7.57 -9.71
C GLU A 37 18.30 -8.20 -9.53
N ASP A 38 18.12 -9.41 -10.05
CA ASP A 38 16.82 -10.09 -10.05
C ASP A 38 16.28 -10.30 -8.63
N LYS A 39 17.15 -10.62 -7.67
CA LYS A 39 16.76 -10.79 -6.26
C LYS A 39 16.18 -9.51 -5.66
N GLU A 40 16.77 -8.36 -5.98
CA GLU A 40 16.28 -7.06 -5.53
C GLU A 40 14.96 -6.69 -6.23
N ARG A 41 14.87 -6.97 -7.54
CA ARG A 41 13.64 -6.78 -8.33
C ARG A 41 12.48 -7.58 -7.75
N GLU A 42 12.71 -8.84 -7.40
CA GLU A 42 11.71 -9.72 -6.77
C GLU A 42 11.27 -9.20 -5.41
N LYS A 43 12.22 -8.81 -4.55
CA LYS A 43 11.91 -8.23 -3.22
C LYS A 43 10.99 -7.02 -3.36
N VAL A 44 11.38 -6.05 -4.17
CA VAL A 44 10.63 -4.80 -4.34
C VAL A 44 9.26 -5.06 -4.93
N ARG A 45 9.13 -5.97 -5.91
CA ARG A 45 7.82 -6.35 -6.45
C ARG A 45 6.93 -6.98 -5.37
N GLY A 46 7.47 -7.85 -4.52
CA GLY A 46 6.72 -8.41 -3.40
C GLY A 46 6.28 -7.35 -2.38
N ASP A 47 7.12 -6.37 -2.09
CA ASP A 47 6.78 -5.28 -1.17
C ASP A 47 5.74 -4.31 -1.79
N LEU A 48 5.83 -4.04 -3.10
CA LEU A 48 4.81 -3.30 -3.85
C LEU A 48 3.47 -4.03 -3.87
N GLU A 49 3.47 -5.36 -4.02
CA GLU A 49 2.24 -6.15 -4.03
C GLU A 49 1.53 -6.09 -2.68
N LYS A 50 2.26 -6.22 -1.56
CA LYS A 50 1.70 -6.04 -0.21
C LYS A 50 1.10 -4.64 -0.03
N TYR A 51 1.81 -3.61 -0.48
CA TYR A 51 1.35 -2.22 -0.44
C TYR A 51 0.05 -2.03 -1.23
N CYS A 52 0.01 -2.47 -2.49
CA CYS A 52 -1.16 -2.34 -3.37
C CYS A 52 -2.37 -3.15 -2.86
N ALA A 53 -2.13 -4.33 -2.29
CA ALA A 53 -3.18 -5.13 -1.67
C ALA A 53 -3.81 -4.38 -0.49
N LEU A 54 -3.00 -3.77 0.39
CA LEU A 54 -3.51 -2.99 1.51
C LEU A 54 -4.23 -1.71 1.06
N ASP A 55 -3.75 -1.01 0.03
CA ASP A 55 -4.45 0.16 -0.56
C ASP A 55 -5.87 -0.25 -1.01
N THR A 56 -6.00 -1.41 -1.67
CA THR A 56 -7.28 -1.93 -2.16
C THR A 56 -8.21 -2.33 -1.03
N GLU A 57 -7.71 -3.14 -0.10
CA GLU A 57 -8.46 -3.59 1.07
C GLU A 57 -8.90 -2.41 1.94
N GLY A 58 -8.00 -1.43 2.13
CA GLY A 58 -8.24 -0.23 2.91
C GLY A 58 -9.44 0.57 2.39
N MET A 59 -9.60 0.68 1.08
CA MET A 59 -10.76 1.35 0.48
C MET A 59 -12.07 0.63 0.80
N VAL A 60 -12.09 -0.70 0.78
CA VAL A 60 -13.26 -1.50 1.15
C VAL A 60 -13.61 -1.29 2.63
N LEU A 61 -12.61 -1.36 3.51
CA LEU A 61 -12.79 -1.17 4.96
C LEU A 61 -13.31 0.23 5.30
N ILE A 62 -12.79 1.27 4.63
CA ILE A 62 -13.27 2.65 4.80
C ILE A 62 -14.75 2.75 4.42
N VAL A 63 -15.15 2.22 3.26
CA VAL A 63 -16.54 2.29 2.80
C VAL A 63 -17.47 1.52 3.74
N ASP A 64 -17.06 0.34 4.20
CA ASP A 64 -17.84 -0.45 5.17
C ASP A 64 -18.06 0.34 6.47
N GLN A 65 -17.01 0.95 7.01
CA GLN A 65 -17.12 1.73 8.24
C GLN A 65 -18.00 2.97 8.07
N LEU A 66 -17.87 3.70 6.96
CA LEU A 66 -18.74 4.85 6.66
C LEU A 66 -20.22 4.44 6.58
N ARG A 67 -20.51 3.29 5.97
CA ARG A 67 -21.88 2.75 5.91
C ARG A 67 -22.45 2.39 7.28
N ARG A 68 -21.61 1.97 8.23
CA ARG A 68 -22.04 1.70 9.62
C ARG A 68 -22.35 2.98 10.38
N LEU A 69 -21.56 4.03 10.18
CA LEU A 69 -21.73 5.32 10.84
C LEU A 69 -22.90 6.15 10.30
N ALA A 70 -23.27 5.96 9.03
CA ALA A 70 -24.37 6.67 8.39
C ALA A 70 -25.77 6.04 8.62
N ARG A 71 -25.84 4.96 9.40
CA ARG A 71 -27.09 4.31 9.82
C ARG A 71 -27.49 4.78 11.21
#